data_AF-A0A0S8DEW9-F1
#
_entry.id   AF-A0A0S8DEW9-F1
#
_cell.length_a   1.000
_cell.length_b   1.000
_cell.length_c   1.000
_cell.angle_alpha   90.00
_cell.angle_beta   90.00
_cell.angle_gamma   90.00
#
_symmetry.space_group_name_H-M   'P 1'
#
loop_
_entity.id
_entity.type
_entity.pdbx_description
1 polymer ?
#
loop_
_entity_poly.entity_id
_entity_poly.type
_entity_poly.pdbx_seq_one_letter_code
_entity_poly.pdbx_strand_id
1 'polypeptide(L)'
;MEVIGKGIMTRNGHCTYLPGNKWILNDIYPDKERKQNVYLYNTATGKTVSLGNFYSPPEYTGEWRCDTHPRFSPDGRSVVIDSPHGGNGRQMYLIDISQIAI
;
A
#
# COMPACT_ATOMS: atom_id res chain seq x y z
N MET A 1 20.52 -7.41 13.44
CA MET A 1 19.35 -6.74 12.86
C MET A 1 19.76 -6.18 11.52
N GLU A 2 19.00 -6.46 10.47
CA GLU A 2 19.21 -5.94 9.12
C GLU A 2 18.18 -4.85 8.84
N VAL A 3 18.61 -3.75 8.22
CA VAL A 3 17.73 -2.63 7.85
C VAL A 3 17.31 -2.78 6.40
N ILE A 4 16.02 -3.03 6.16
CA ILE A 4 15.44 -3.11 4.82
C ILE A 4 14.81 -1.77 4.44
N GLY A 5 15.00 -1.31 3.21
CA GLY A 5 14.40 -0.06 2.71
C GLY A 5 15.05 1.24 3.21
N LYS A 6 16.31 1.19 3.67
CA LYS A 6 17.05 2.37 4.16
C LYS A 6 17.04 3.49 3.12
N GLY A 7 16.53 4.67 3.51
CA GLY A 7 16.45 5.85 2.65
C GLY A 7 15.34 5.80 1.59
N ILE A 8 14.57 4.70 1.53
CA ILE A 8 13.51 4.49 0.53
C ILE A 8 12.15 4.42 1.20
N MET A 9 11.96 3.49 2.15
CA MET A 9 10.74 3.38 2.95
C MET A 9 10.84 4.29 4.18
N THR A 10 10.86 5.60 3.96
CA THR A 10 11.12 6.62 4.99
C THR A 10 9.89 7.07 5.76
N ARG A 11 8.71 6.56 5.40
CA ARG A 11 7.42 6.90 6.00
C ARG A 11 6.81 5.70 6.70
N ASN A 12 6.07 5.96 7.78
CA ASN A 12 5.29 4.94 8.47
C ASN A 12 4.18 4.41 7.54
N GLY A 13 4.01 3.09 7.57
CA GLY A 13 3.06 2.32 6.79
C GLY A 13 2.93 0.90 7.31
N HIS A 14 2.09 0.11 6.64
CA HIS A 14 1.80 -1.28 6.96
C HIS A 14 2.66 -2.23 6.12
N CYS A 15 3.85 -2.58 6.63
CA CYS A 15 4.78 -3.45 5.92
C CYS A 15 4.41 -4.93 6.06
N THR A 16 4.16 -5.61 4.95
CA THR A 16 3.99 -7.07 4.91
C THR A 16 4.73 -7.69 3.73
N TYR A 17 5.41 -8.81 3.94
CA TYR A 17 6.03 -9.56 2.84
C TYR A 17 4.98 -10.29 2.01
N LEU A 18 5.11 -10.21 0.68
CA LEU A 18 4.45 -11.14 -0.23
C LEU A 18 5.12 -12.53 -0.16
N PRO A 19 4.48 -13.60 -0.66
CA PRO A 19 5.08 -14.93 -0.71
C PRO A 19 6.45 -14.89 -1.41
N GLY A 20 7.43 -15.58 -0.82
CA GLY A 20 8.81 -15.61 -1.33
C GLY A 20 9.70 -14.42 -0.93
N ASN A 21 9.20 -13.48 -0.12
CA ASN A 21 9.97 -12.40 0.53
C ASN A 21 10.74 -11.43 -0.41
N LYS A 22 10.52 -11.53 -1.73
CA LYS A 22 11.10 -10.65 -2.76
C LYS A 22 10.47 -9.26 -2.73
N TRP A 23 9.23 -9.16 -2.27
CA TRP A 23 8.43 -7.94 -2.28
C TRP A 23 7.86 -7.65 -0.90
N ILE A 24 7.92 -6.39 -0.49
CA ILE A 24 7.20 -5.85 0.66
C ILE A 24 6.04 -5.02 0.12
N LEU A 25 4.82 -5.38 0.50
CA LEU A 25 3.64 -4.53 0.36
C LEU A 25 3.64 -3.50 1.48
N ASN A 26 3.47 -2.24 1.11
CA ASN A 26 3.44 -1.14 2.06
C ASN A 26 2.51 -0.03 1.58
N ASP A 27 2.14 0.86 2.48
CA ASP A 27 1.38 2.07 2.21
C ASP A 27 1.99 3.29 2.91
N ILE A 28 1.39 4.45 2.69
CA ILE A 28 1.67 5.66 3.45
C ILE A 28 0.36 6.32 3.87
N TYR A 29 0.40 7.00 5.02
CA TYR A 29 -0.65 7.93 5.40
C TYR A 29 -0.80 9.08 4.39
N PRO A 30 -1.98 9.75 4.36
CA PRO A 30 -2.25 10.85 3.43
C PRO A 30 -1.11 11.87 3.43
N ASP A 31 -0.59 12.20 2.25
CA ASP A 31 0.40 13.25 2.08
C ASP A 31 -0.23 14.67 2.09
N LYS A 32 0.52 15.69 1.67
CA LYS A 32 0.04 17.07 1.59
C LYS A 32 -1.12 17.24 0.60
N GLU A 33 -1.22 16.37 -0.40
CA GLU A 33 -2.32 16.30 -1.37
C GLU A 33 -3.41 15.33 -0.93
N ARG A 34 -3.34 14.83 0.32
CA ARG A 34 -4.24 13.81 0.89
C ARG A 34 -4.24 12.49 0.13
N LYS A 35 -3.15 12.16 -0.57
CA LYS A 35 -3.01 10.88 -1.28
C LYS A 35 -2.28 9.85 -0.42
N GLN A 36 -2.82 8.64 -0.40
CA GLN A 36 -2.23 7.45 0.22
C GLN A 36 -1.64 6.59 -0.91
N ASN A 37 -0.32 6.52 -0.99
CA ASN A 37 0.35 5.65 -1.95
C ASN A 37 0.40 4.22 -1.38
N VAL A 38 -0.12 3.26 -2.15
CA VAL A 38 0.08 1.84 -1.89
C VAL A 38 1.10 1.35 -2.90
N TYR A 39 2.11 0.61 -2.46
CA TYR A 39 3.22 0.23 -3.33
C TYR A 39 3.86 -1.09 -2.91
N LEU A 40 4.57 -1.69 -3.85
CA LEU A 40 5.49 -2.80 -3.62
C LEU A 40 6.92 -2.29 -3.57
N TYR A 41 7.71 -2.76 -2.63
CA TYR A 41 9.15 -2.54 -2.53
C TYR A 41 9.89 -3.84 -2.79
N ASN A 42 10.80 -3.85 -3.76
CA ASN A 42 11.63 -5.01 -4.08
C ASN A 42 12.85 -5.05 -3.15
N THR A 43 12.99 -6.12 -2.37
CA THR A 43 14.04 -6.22 -1.35
C THR A 43 15.45 -6.38 -1.91
N ALA A 44 15.60 -6.96 -3.10
CA ALA A 44 16.90 -7.17 -3.73
C ALA A 44 17.41 -5.91 -4.46
N THR A 45 16.51 -5.15 -5.08
CA THR A 45 16.88 -4.03 -5.97
C THR A 45 16.63 -2.65 -5.37
N GLY A 46 15.87 -2.57 -4.29
CA GLY A 46 15.42 -1.30 -3.72
C GLY A 46 14.36 -0.56 -4.55
N LYS A 47 13.89 -1.12 -5.66
CA LYS A 47 12.89 -0.48 -6.52
C LYS A 47 11.51 -0.50 -5.87
N THR A 48 10.77 0.58 -6.04
CA THR A 48 9.34 0.64 -5.67
C THR A 48 8.46 0.62 -6.92
N VAL A 49 7.28 0.00 -6.80
CA VAL A 49 6.23 -0.01 -7.81
C VAL A 49 4.95 0.47 -7.17
N SER A 50 4.48 1.65 -7.58
CA SER A 50 3.21 2.20 -7.10
C SER A 50 2.05 1.38 -7.62
N LEU A 51 1.20 0.87 -6.72
CA LEU A 51 -0.07 0.21 -7.03
C LEU A 51 -1.23 1.21 -7.16
N GLY A 52 -1.08 2.40 -6.58
CA GLY A 52 -2.04 3.49 -6.72
C GLY A 52 -1.81 4.62 -5.73
N ASN A 53 -2.35 5.81 -6.04
CA ASN A 53 -2.38 6.98 -5.16
C ASN A 53 -3.84 7.31 -4.86
N PHE A 54 -4.31 6.86 -3.70
CA PHE A 54 -5.73 6.94 -3.35
C PHE A 54 -6.00 8.20 -2.56
N TYR A 55 -6.90 9.05 -3.07
CA TYR A 55 -7.30 10.27 -2.37
C TYR A 55 -8.11 9.92 -1.12
N SER A 56 -7.75 10.52 0.00
CA SER A 56 -8.42 10.39 1.28
C SER A 56 -9.22 11.68 1.54
N PRO A 57 -10.55 11.70 1.33
CA PRO A 57 -11.34 12.91 1.50
C PRO A 57 -11.20 13.49 2.91
N PRO A 58 -11.34 14.83 3.08
CA PRO A 58 -11.09 15.50 4.36
C PRO A 58 -11.95 15.01 5.52
N GLU A 59 -13.16 14.50 5.25
CA GLU A 59 -14.07 13.91 6.23
C GLU A 59 -13.55 12.61 6.85
N TYR A 60 -12.63 11.89 6.18
CA TYR A 60 -11.98 10.69 6.70
C TYR A 60 -10.73 11.07 7.51
N THR A 61 -10.95 11.56 8.72
CA THR A 61 -9.92 11.93 9.69
C THR A 61 -10.28 11.47 11.12
N GLY A 62 -9.31 11.50 12.04
CA GLY A 62 -9.49 11.10 13.44
C GLY A 62 -9.97 9.64 13.58
N GLU A 63 -11.05 9.45 14.33
CA GLU A 63 -11.71 8.15 14.50
C GLU A 63 -12.35 7.61 13.21
N TRP A 64 -12.68 8.50 12.27
CA TRP A 64 -13.28 8.16 10.98
C TRP A 64 -12.23 7.94 9.88
N ARG A 65 -10.93 8.03 10.19
CA ARG A 65 -9.86 7.88 9.19
C ARG A 65 -9.96 6.54 8.47
N CYS A 66 -9.57 6.52 7.20
CA CYS A 66 -9.44 5.30 6.41
C CYS A 66 -7.99 5.05 6.04
N ASP A 67 -7.35 4.15 6.78
CA ASP A 67 -6.03 3.62 6.44
C ASP A 67 -6.20 2.54 5.37
N THR A 68 -5.28 2.45 4.42
CA THR A 68 -5.48 1.55 3.27
C THR A 68 -5.35 0.08 3.62
N HIS A 69 -4.64 -0.24 4.72
CA HIS A 69 -4.43 -1.58 5.26
C HIS A 69 -4.24 -2.65 4.17
N PRO A 70 -3.25 -2.47 3.27
CA PRO A 70 -3.12 -3.33 2.12
C PRO A 70 -2.84 -4.77 2.55
N ARG A 71 -3.60 -5.72 2.00
CA ARG A 71 -3.47 -7.16 2.26
C ARG A 71 -3.35 -7.88 0.93
N PHE A 72 -2.60 -8.97 0.87
CA PHE A 72 -2.42 -9.74 -0.36
C PHE A 72 -3.18 -11.06 -0.31
N SER A 73 -3.56 -11.57 -1.49
CA SER A 73 -4.16 -12.90 -1.63
C SER A 73 -3.12 -14.00 -1.38
N PRO A 74 -3.48 -15.19 -0.85
CA PRO A 74 -2.51 -16.26 -0.56
C PRO A 74 -1.67 -16.71 -1.76
N ASP A 75 -2.19 -16.57 -2.98
CA ASP A 75 -1.48 -16.87 -4.23
C ASP A 75 -0.53 -15.74 -4.69
N GLY A 76 -0.49 -14.61 -3.99
CA GLY A 76 0.38 -13.46 -4.28
C GLY A 76 -0.03 -12.64 -5.51
N ARG A 77 -1.21 -12.90 -6.09
CA ARG A 77 -1.63 -12.30 -7.37
C ARG A 77 -2.46 -11.04 -7.23
N SER A 78 -3.00 -10.74 -6.06
CA SER A 78 -3.84 -9.57 -5.85
C SER A 78 -3.61 -8.92 -4.49
N VAL A 79 -3.91 -7.62 -4.42
CA VAL A 79 -3.91 -6.82 -3.20
C VAL A 79 -5.30 -6.23 -2.98
N VAL A 80 -5.84 -6.36 -1.78
CA VAL A 80 -7.06 -5.65 -1.35
C VAL A 80 -6.67 -4.46 -0.48
N ILE A 81 -7.36 -3.34 -0.68
CA ILE A 81 -7.23 -2.14 0.13
C ILE A 81 -8.59 -1.62 0.59
N ASP A 82 -8.60 -0.91 1.71
CA ASP A 82 -9.74 -0.13 2.18
C ASP A 82 -9.56 1.33 1.72
N SER A 83 -10.54 1.93 1.04
CA SER A 83 -10.41 3.31 0.58
C SER A 83 -11.74 4.02 0.35
N PRO A 84 -11.84 5.33 0.63
CA PRO A 84 -12.99 6.15 0.26
C PRO A 84 -12.83 6.91 -1.07
N HIS A 85 -11.75 6.67 -1.83
CA HIS A 85 -11.37 7.51 -2.97
C HIS A 85 -12.42 7.58 -4.10
N GLY A 86 -13.33 6.60 -4.18
CA GLY A 86 -14.39 6.58 -5.19
C GLY A 86 -15.57 7.53 -4.92
N GLY A 87 -15.60 8.22 -3.77
CA GLY A 87 -16.67 9.16 -3.42
C GLY A 87 -17.99 8.50 -3.00
N ASN A 88 -18.02 7.18 -2.87
CA ASN A 88 -19.20 6.37 -2.54
C ASN A 88 -19.06 5.69 -1.16
N GLY A 89 -18.44 6.38 -0.20
CA GLY A 89 -18.13 5.83 1.12
C GLY A 89 -16.83 5.03 1.14
N ARG A 90 -16.46 4.48 2.32
CA ARG A 90 -15.37 3.50 2.42
C ARG A 90 -15.77 2.21 1.68
N GLN A 91 -14.93 1.80 0.74
CA GLN A 91 -15.09 0.57 -0.03
C GLN A 91 -13.81 -0.27 0.00
N MET A 92 -13.94 -1.54 -0.38
CA MET A 92 -12.80 -2.42 -0.65
C MET A 92 -12.52 -2.45 -2.14
N TYR A 93 -11.24 -2.34 -2.51
CA TYR A 93 -10.79 -2.41 -3.89
C TYR A 93 -9.76 -3.52 -4.05
N LEU A 94 -9.90 -4.29 -5.12
CA LEU A 94 -8.94 -5.34 -5.49
C LEU A 94 -8.05 -4.84 -6.62
N ILE A 95 -6.74 -4.99 -6.45
CA ILE A 95 -5.69 -4.61 -7.39
C ILE A 95 -5.01 -5.88 -7.87
N ASP A 96 -4.99 -6.12 -9.18
CA ASP A 96 -4.22 -7.21 -9.78
C ASP A 96 -2.73 -6.83 -9.81
N ILE A 97 -1.89 -7.66 -9.21
CA ILE A 97 -0.43 -7.51 -9.19
C ILE A 97 0.28 -8.67 -9.88
N SER A 98 -0.47 -9.55 -10.55
CA SER A 98 0.07 -10.73 -11.21
C SER A 98 1.10 -10.41 -12.29
N GLN A 99 1.15 -9.22 -12.86
CA GLN A 99 2.19 -8.83 -13.84
C GLN A 99 3.41 -8.15 -13.21
N ILE A 100 3.42 -7.98 -11.88
CA ILE A 100 4.47 -7.28 -11.15
C ILE A 100 5.25 -8.24 -10.24
N ALA A 101 4.51 -9.06 -9.48
CA ALA A 101 5.04 -9.75 -8.31
C ALA A 101 5.35 -11.25 -8.49
N ILE A 102 5.42 -11.75 -9.74
CA ILE A 102 5.85 -13.14 -10.03
C ILE A 102 7.34 -13.35 -9.70
#